data_AF-D2NNT8-F1
#
_entry.id   AF-D2NNT8-F1
#
_cell.length_a   1.000
_cell.length_b   1.000
_cell.length_c   1.000
_cell.angle_alpha   90.00
_cell.angle_beta   90.00
_cell.angle_gamma   90.00
#
_symmetry.space_group_name_H-M   'P 1'
#
loop_
_entity.id
_entity.type
_entity.pdbx_description
1 polymer ?
#
loop_
_entity_poly.entity_id
_entity_poly.type
_entity_poly.pdbx_seq_one_letter_code
_entity_poly.pdbx_strand_id
1 'polypeptide(L)'
;MPSDETSCAVRLDVLRLPRGTPVLVVPVLREDRVMEKMNVESFNLDHRAVAAPYVRIADRKVLPGGDTLIKYDIRFTQPNTAHLEMPTVHSIEHLSAEHMRNHTDRLIDFSPMGCQTGFYALTLGLEPEKFFPILEATLNDILNATEVPAANEVQCGWGANHTLEGAQAAAREFLAARDEWAQVMA
;
A
#
# COMPACT_ATOMS: atom_id res chain seq x y z
N MET A 1 5.47 -40.40 7.98
CA MET A 1 4.12 -40.96 7.76
C MET A 1 4.01 -42.26 8.51
N PRO A 2 2.84 -42.62 9.08
CA PRO A 2 1.51 -41.95 9.06
C PRO A 2 1.24 -41.23 10.41
N SER A 3 0.46 -40.15 10.58
CA SER A 3 -0.89 -39.72 10.14
C SER A 3 -2.03 -40.52 10.79
N ASP A 4 -2.44 -40.09 12.00
CA ASP A 4 -3.69 -40.47 12.66
C ASP A 4 -4.84 -39.64 12.08
N GLU A 5 -5.73 -40.28 11.34
CA GLU A 5 -7.02 -39.73 10.92
C GLU A 5 -8.04 -39.87 12.06
N THR A 6 -8.46 -38.75 12.63
CA THR A 6 -9.63 -38.72 13.51
C THR A 6 -10.88 -38.53 12.65
N SER A 7 -11.58 -39.62 12.37
CA SER A 7 -12.90 -39.62 11.75
C SER A 7 -13.93 -39.03 12.72
N CYS A 8 -14.51 -37.88 12.38
CA CYS A 8 -15.69 -37.34 13.05
C CYS A 8 -16.89 -37.52 12.12
N ALA A 9 -17.68 -38.57 12.37
CA ALA A 9 -18.89 -38.88 11.62
C ALA A 9 -19.99 -37.86 11.93
N VAL A 10 -20.47 -37.16 10.89
CA VAL A 10 -21.66 -36.30 10.98
C VAL A 10 -22.90 -37.16 10.68
N ARG A 11 -23.76 -37.34 11.69
CA ARG A 11 -25.09 -37.94 11.53
C ARG A 11 -25.97 -37.01 10.69
N LEU A 12 -26.50 -37.53 9.59
CA LEU A 12 -27.54 -36.88 8.78
C LEU A 12 -28.91 -37.25 9.33
N ASP A 13 -29.54 -36.32 10.06
CA ASP A 13 -30.97 -36.40 10.35
C ASP A 13 -31.76 -36.05 9.07
N VAL A 14 -32.55 -37.01 8.60
CA VAL A 14 -33.36 -36.88 7.38
C VAL A 14 -34.66 -36.16 7.72
N LEU A 15 -34.69 -34.84 7.53
CA LEU A 15 -35.93 -34.07 7.47
C LEU A 15 -36.47 -34.03 6.03
N ARG A 16 -37.65 -34.64 5.85
CA ARG A 16 -38.35 -34.77 4.57
C ARG A 16 -39.09 -33.45 4.26
N LEU A 17 -38.75 -32.78 3.16
CA LEU A 17 -39.48 -31.62 2.63
C LEU A 17 -40.11 -31.91 1.25
N PRO A 18 -41.21 -31.22 0.86
CA PRO A 18 -41.94 -31.50 -0.37
C PRO A 18 -41.31 -30.88 -1.62
N ARG A 19 -41.67 -31.47 -2.77
CA ARG A 19 -41.12 -31.28 -4.11
C ARG A 19 -41.10 -29.81 -4.56
N GLY A 20 -39.91 -29.30 -4.83
CA GLY A 20 -39.63 -28.08 -5.58
C GLY A 20 -38.37 -28.28 -6.44
N THR A 21 -38.32 -27.62 -7.60
CA THR A 21 -37.24 -27.63 -8.60
C THR A 21 -35.85 -27.66 -7.96
N PRO A 22 -34.89 -28.47 -8.47
CA PRO A 22 -33.54 -28.51 -7.91
C PRO A 22 -32.87 -27.15 -8.11
N VAL A 23 -32.77 -26.36 -7.04
CA VAL A 23 -31.80 -25.28 -6.98
C VAL A 23 -30.46 -25.97 -6.76
N LEU A 24 -29.58 -25.89 -7.76
CA LEU A 24 -28.19 -26.28 -7.59
C LEU A 24 -27.58 -25.33 -6.57
N VAL A 25 -27.59 -25.73 -5.30
CA VAL A 25 -26.79 -25.09 -4.26
C VAL A 25 -25.36 -25.48 -4.59
N VAL A 26 -24.71 -24.68 -5.44
CA VAL A 26 -23.27 -24.78 -5.63
C VAL A 26 -22.68 -24.36 -4.29
N PRO A 27 -21.96 -25.25 -3.57
CA PRO A 27 -21.24 -24.81 -2.40
C PRO A 27 -20.24 -23.76 -2.87
N VAL A 28 -20.43 -22.52 -2.43
CA VAL A 28 -19.36 -21.52 -2.48
C VAL A 28 -18.30 -22.06 -1.55
N LEU A 29 -17.32 -22.76 -2.11
CA LEU A 29 -16.11 -23.11 -1.39
C LEU A 29 -15.50 -21.78 -0.95
N ARG A 30 -15.61 -21.47 0.35
CA ARG A 30 -14.73 -20.48 0.96
C ARG A 30 -13.33 -21.04 0.80
N GLU A 31 -12.64 -20.56 -0.22
CA GLU A 31 -11.25 -20.89 -0.44
C GLU A 31 -10.45 -20.08 0.58
N ASP A 32 -10.43 -20.57 1.82
CA ASP A 32 -9.51 -20.14 2.86
C ASP A 32 -8.09 -20.58 2.43
N ARG A 33 -7.59 -19.95 1.36
CA ARG A 33 -6.23 -20.15 0.86
C ARG A 33 -5.29 -19.53 1.89
N VAL A 34 -4.67 -20.40 2.69
CA VAL A 34 -3.50 -20.04 3.48
C VAL A 34 -2.43 -19.57 2.49
N MET A 35 -2.12 -18.26 2.50
CA MET A 35 -1.03 -17.71 1.70
C MET A 35 0.29 -18.30 2.21
N GLU A 36 1.12 -18.80 1.27
CA GLU A 36 2.46 -19.25 1.61
C GLU A 36 3.29 -18.07 2.10
N LYS A 37 3.98 -18.23 3.24
CA LYS A 37 4.80 -17.17 3.82
C LYS A 37 6.05 -16.94 2.97
N MET A 38 6.24 -15.68 2.57
CA MET A 38 7.36 -15.26 1.72
C MET A 38 8.35 -14.37 2.49
N ASN A 39 9.60 -14.31 2.00
CA ASN A 39 10.66 -13.48 2.58
C ASN A 39 10.36 -11.98 2.55
N VAL A 40 9.75 -11.50 1.47
CA VAL A 40 9.43 -10.09 1.29
C VAL A 40 8.10 -9.81 1.97
N GLU A 41 8.11 -8.88 2.93
CA GLU A 41 6.94 -8.59 3.77
C GLU A 41 5.67 -8.33 2.95
N SER A 42 5.75 -7.53 1.89
CA SER A 42 4.59 -7.15 1.08
C SER A 42 3.96 -8.32 0.32
N PHE A 43 4.66 -9.43 0.11
CA PHE A 43 4.08 -10.63 -0.50
C PHE A 43 3.14 -11.37 0.46
N ASN A 44 3.18 -11.04 1.74
CA ASN A 44 2.31 -11.59 2.77
C ASN A 44 1.06 -10.72 3.03
N LEU A 45 0.93 -9.58 2.34
CA LEU A 45 -0.28 -8.74 2.38
C LEU A 45 -1.30 -9.25 1.36
N ASP A 46 -2.52 -9.57 1.80
CA ASP A 46 -3.63 -9.87 0.89
C ASP A 46 -4.14 -8.58 0.24
N HIS A 47 -3.65 -8.31 -0.97
CA HIS A 47 -4.01 -7.11 -1.73
C HIS A 47 -5.48 -7.09 -2.20
N ARG A 48 -6.23 -8.18 -2.02
CA ARG A 48 -7.69 -8.21 -2.30
C ARG A 48 -8.51 -7.63 -1.16
N ALA A 49 -7.95 -7.59 0.05
CA ALA A 49 -8.66 -7.18 1.27
C ALA A 49 -8.44 -5.71 1.64
N VAL A 50 -7.48 -5.04 0.99
CA VAL A 50 -7.16 -3.64 1.28
C VAL A 50 -8.07 -2.66 0.54
N ALA A 51 -8.26 -1.48 1.12
CA ALA A 51 -9.01 -0.38 0.53
C ALA A 51 -8.10 0.84 0.36
N ALA A 52 -7.65 1.11 -0.87
CA ALA A 52 -6.85 2.29 -1.19
C ALA A 52 -7.75 3.54 -1.34
N PRO A 53 -7.25 4.74 -1.01
CA PRO A 53 -5.90 5.01 -0.53
C PRO A 53 -5.70 4.74 0.97
N TYR A 54 -4.50 4.29 1.35
CA TYR A 54 -4.14 4.06 2.76
C TYR A 54 -2.65 4.33 3.03
N VAL A 55 -2.30 4.46 4.32
CA VAL A 55 -0.92 4.48 4.83
C VAL A 55 -0.79 3.42 5.92
N ARG A 56 0.02 2.38 5.67
CA ARG A 56 0.27 1.31 6.66
C ARG A 56 1.73 1.22 7.03
N ILE A 57 2.00 0.78 8.26
CA ILE A 57 3.35 0.31 8.61
C ILE A 57 3.53 -1.07 8.00
N ALA A 58 4.37 -1.12 6.97
CA ALA A 58 4.75 -2.35 6.31
C ALA A 58 5.75 -3.16 7.14
N ASP A 59 6.73 -2.50 7.76
CA ASP A 59 7.74 -3.21 8.55
C ASP A 59 8.33 -2.32 9.65
N ARG A 60 8.81 -2.96 10.73
CA ARG A 60 9.61 -2.34 11.78
C ARG A 60 10.86 -3.16 12.01
N LYS A 61 12.02 -2.51 11.94
CA LYS A 61 13.31 -3.18 12.15
C LYS A 61 14.17 -2.42 13.14
N VAL A 62 14.44 -3.05 14.28
CA VAL A 62 15.45 -2.57 15.23
C VAL A 62 16.83 -2.95 14.71
N LEU A 63 17.69 -1.96 14.51
CA LEU A 63 19.07 -2.13 14.11
C LEU A 63 19.93 -2.57 15.30
N PRO A 64 21.10 -3.20 15.07
CA PRO A 64 21.99 -3.62 16.16
C PRO A 64 22.41 -2.49 17.10
N GLY A 65 22.42 -1.23 16.63
CA GLY A 65 22.73 -0.04 17.42
C GLY A 65 21.56 0.49 18.28
N GLY A 66 20.37 -0.11 18.20
CA GLY A 66 19.19 0.29 18.97
C GLY A 66 18.22 1.20 18.22
N ASP A 67 18.65 1.83 17.12
CA ASP A 67 17.78 2.61 16.24
C ASP A 67 16.69 1.74 15.60
N THR A 68 15.50 2.30 15.39
CA THR A 68 14.39 1.60 14.73
C THR A 68 14.10 2.21 13.37
N LEU A 69 14.09 1.38 12.32
CA LEU A 69 13.58 1.75 11.01
C LEU A 69 12.09 1.39 10.91
N ILE A 70 11.28 2.31 10.40
CA ILE A 70 9.86 2.10 10.12
C ILE A 70 9.64 2.30 8.62
N LYS A 71 9.13 1.27 7.95
CA LYS A 71 8.78 1.28 6.54
C LYS A 71 7.27 1.47 6.38
N TYR A 72 6.87 2.51 5.66
CA TYR A 72 5.48 2.82 5.36
C TYR A 72 5.11 2.43 3.94
N ASP A 73 4.03 1.69 3.75
CA ASP A 73 3.33 1.50 2.47
C ASP A 73 2.31 2.64 2.32
N ILE A 74 2.60 3.58 1.42
CA ILE A 74 1.74 4.72 1.07
C ILE A 74 1.03 4.33 -0.24
N ARG A 75 -0.19 3.79 -0.12
CA ARG A 75 -0.91 3.19 -1.24
C ARG A 75 -1.84 4.19 -1.88
N PHE A 76 -1.48 4.70 -3.06
CA PHE A 76 -2.28 5.69 -3.78
C PHE A 76 -3.49 5.09 -4.48
N THR A 77 -3.34 3.91 -5.09
CA THR A 77 -4.38 3.32 -5.94
C THR A 77 -4.70 1.89 -5.55
N GLN A 78 -5.94 1.46 -5.85
CA GLN A 78 -6.42 0.13 -5.50
C GLN A 78 -5.65 -0.96 -6.26
N PRO A 79 -5.00 -1.90 -5.57
CA PRO A 79 -4.24 -2.97 -6.21
C PRO A 79 -5.07 -3.75 -7.24
N ASN A 80 -4.45 -4.04 -8.39
CA ASN A 80 -5.06 -4.77 -9.51
C ASN A 80 -6.33 -4.12 -10.12
N THR A 81 -6.65 -2.89 -9.75
CA THR A 81 -7.82 -2.15 -10.25
C THR A 81 -7.42 -0.85 -10.92
N ALA A 82 -6.45 -0.13 -10.35
CA ALA A 82 -5.90 1.11 -10.91
C ALA A 82 -4.38 1.17 -10.69
N HIS A 83 -3.72 2.09 -11.38
CA HIS A 83 -2.31 2.41 -11.19
C HIS A 83 -2.03 3.86 -11.59
N LEU A 84 -0.86 4.36 -11.20
CA LEU A 84 -0.34 5.65 -11.65
C LEU A 84 0.50 5.47 -12.91
N GLU A 85 0.44 6.42 -13.84
CA GLU A 85 1.34 6.45 -15.00
C GLU A 85 2.78 6.80 -14.58
N MET A 86 3.78 6.26 -15.28
CA MET A 86 5.18 6.42 -14.89
C MET A 86 5.67 7.87 -14.76
N PRO A 87 5.31 8.82 -15.65
CA PRO A 87 5.65 10.23 -15.45
C PRO A 87 5.12 10.79 -14.11
N THR A 88 3.92 10.37 -13.69
CA THR A 88 3.32 10.76 -12.41
C THR A 88 4.07 10.14 -11.24
N VAL A 89 4.35 8.83 -11.31
CA VAL A 89 5.12 8.10 -10.28
C VAL A 89 6.47 8.78 -10.03
N HIS A 90 7.22 9.03 -11.11
CA HIS A 90 8.55 9.61 -11.09
C HIS A 90 8.55 11.06 -10.58
N SER A 91 7.52 11.84 -10.91
CA SER A 91 7.40 13.22 -10.43
C SER A 91 7.05 13.27 -8.93
N ILE A 92 6.16 12.40 -8.46
CA ILE A 92 5.85 12.28 -7.02
C ILE A 92 7.08 11.83 -6.23
N GLU A 93 7.90 10.93 -6.77
CA GLU A 93 9.18 10.53 -6.16
C GLU A 93 10.08 11.75 -5.94
N HIS A 94 10.38 12.51 -7.00
CA HIS A 94 11.22 13.71 -6.91
C HIS A 94 10.67 14.74 -5.92
N LEU A 95 9.39 15.08 -6.05
CA LEU A 95 8.74 16.08 -5.22
C LEU A 95 8.67 15.64 -3.74
N SER A 96 8.32 14.39 -3.47
CA SER A 96 8.22 13.89 -2.09
C SER A 96 9.60 13.75 -1.45
N ALA A 97 10.59 13.24 -2.20
CA ALA A 97 11.96 13.12 -1.70
C ALA A 97 12.54 14.49 -1.31
N GLU A 98 12.33 15.51 -2.12
CA GLU A 98 12.81 16.86 -1.83
C GLU A 98 11.99 17.51 -0.69
N HIS A 99 10.67 17.60 -0.84
CA HIS A 99 9.83 18.41 0.06
C HIS A 99 9.63 17.77 1.44
N MET A 100 9.58 16.44 1.55
CA MET A 100 9.41 15.79 2.86
C MET A 100 10.57 16.10 3.81
N ARG A 101 11.77 16.34 3.27
CA ARG A 101 12.95 16.71 4.05
C ARG A 101 12.88 18.13 4.64
N ASN A 102 11.97 18.98 4.18
CA ASN A 102 11.66 20.25 4.83
C ASN A 102 10.90 20.06 6.16
N HIS A 103 10.22 18.92 6.32
CA HIS A 103 9.35 18.62 7.45
C HIS A 103 9.95 17.61 8.43
N THR A 104 11.04 16.93 8.04
CA THR A 104 11.74 15.96 8.89
C THR A 104 13.17 15.68 8.44
N ASP A 105 14.08 15.49 9.39
CA ASP A 105 15.44 14.98 9.17
C ASP A 105 15.53 13.45 9.28
N ARG A 106 14.40 12.77 9.54
CA ARG A 106 14.34 11.33 9.79
C ARG A 106 13.94 10.49 8.58
N LEU A 107 13.74 11.10 7.41
CA LEU A 107 13.49 10.37 6.17
C LEU A 107 14.80 9.75 5.67
N ILE A 108 14.83 8.41 5.59
CA ILE A 108 15.95 7.66 5.03
C ILE A 108 15.78 7.51 3.51
N ASP A 109 14.59 7.13 3.06
CA ASP A 109 14.30 6.84 1.65
C ASP A 109 12.82 7.08 1.31
N PHE A 110 12.54 7.48 0.07
CA PHE A 110 11.21 7.54 -0.51
C PHE A 110 11.27 6.98 -1.93
N SER A 111 10.74 5.77 -2.14
CA SER A 111 10.91 5.01 -3.39
C SER A 111 9.56 4.56 -3.97
N PRO A 112 9.39 4.57 -5.30
CA PRO A 112 8.18 4.05 -5.94
C PRO A 112 8.10 2.52 -5.86
N MET A 113 6.88 1.99 -5.80
CA MET A 113 6.65 0.56 -5.95
C MET A 113 6.63 0.18 -7.44
N GLY A 114 7.28 -0.94 -7.80
CA GLY A 114 7.28 -1.44 -9.18
C GLY A 114 5.90 -1.82 -9.74
N CYS A 115 4.88 -1.99 -8.88
CA CYS A 115 3.49 -2.20 -9.30
C CYS A 115 2.73 -0.89 -9.57
N GLN A 116 3.38 0.28 -9.48
CA GLN A 116 2.84 1.60 -9.80
C GLN A 116 1.61 2.02 -8.98
N THR A 117 1.36 1.38 -7.83
CA THR A 117 0.16 1.66 -7.01
C THR A 117 0.43 2.52 -5.78
N GLY A 118 1.70 2.82 -5.49
CA GLY A 118 2.08 3.56 -4.30
C GLY A 118 3.60 3.68 -4.14
N PHE A 119 4.01 4.08 -2.94
CA PHE A 119 5.39 4.38 -2.58
C PHE A 119 5.74 3.75 -1.24
N TYR A 120 7.02 3.50 -1.02
CA TYR A 120 7.56 3.23 0.31
C TYR A 120 8.28 4.45 0.86
N ALA A 121 8.00 4.80 2.12
CA ALA A 121 8.84 5.71 2.89
C ALA A 121 9.54 4.93 4.01
N LEU A 122 10.87 5.00 4.06
CA LEU A 122 11.67 4.43 5.14
C LEU A 122 12.11 5.56 6.07
N THR A 123 11.81 5.43 7.35
CA THR A 123 12.06 6.49 8.35
C THR A 123 12.79 5.97 9.57
N LEU A 124 13.49 6.88 10.26
CA LEU A 124 14.16 6.62 11.53
C LEU A 124 13.22 6.87 12.72
N GLY A 125 12.53 5.81 13.16
CA GLY A 125 11.71 5.80 14.38
C GLY A 125 10.55 6.78 14.37
N LEU A 126 10.02 7.10 13.20
CA LEU A 126 8.97 8.09 13.04
C LEU A 126 7.62 7.39 12.99
N GLU A 127 6.91 7.36 14.13
CA GLU A 127 5.61 6.68 14.31
C GLU A 127 4.44 7.45 13.63
N PRO A 128 3.29 6.79 13.37
CA PRO A 128 2.19 7.34 12.55
C PRO A 128 1.68 8.71 12.99
N GLU A 129 1.62 8.96 14.30
CA GLU A 129 1.11 10.20 14.87
C GLU A 129 1.95 11.42 14.44
N LYS A 130 3.23 11.18 14.13
CA LYS A 130 4.13 12.20 13.56
C LYS A 130 4.22 12.09 12.03
N PHE A 131 4.16 10.88 11.50
CA PHE A 131 4.33 10.65 10.06
C PHE A 131 3.19 11.22 9.23
N PHE A 132 1.94 11.05 9.69
CA PHE A 132 0.77 11.46 8.92
C PHE A 132 0.74 12.98 8.69
N PRO A 133 0.97 13.85 9.71
CA PRO A 133 1.12 15.28 9.48
C PRO A 133 2.26 15.66 8.53
N ILE A 134 3.39 14.94 8.57
CA ILE A 134 4.53 15.18 7.67
C ILE A 134 4.18 14.83 6.22
N LEU A 135 3.55 13.67 6.01
CA LEU A 135 3.09 13.25 4.68
C LEU A 135 2.05 14.23 4.13
N GLU A 136 1.10 14.65 4.96
CA GLU A 136 0.09 15.65 4.60
C GLU A 136 0.71 17.00 4.22
N ALA A 137 1.66 17.52 5.00
CA ALA A 137 2.39 18.74 4.67
C ALA A 137 3.17 18.60 3.36
N THR A 138 3.85 17.46 3.17
CA THR A 138 4.58 17.15 1.93
C THR A 138 3.66 17.17 0.72
N LEU A 139 2.50 16.51 0.79
CA LEU A 139 1.53 16.48 -0.32
C LEU A 139 0.95 17.86 -0.60
N ASN A 140 0.75 18.71 0.42
CA ASN A 140 0.37 20.11 0.21
C ASN A 140 1.48 20.90 -0.49
N ASP A 141 2.76 20.65 -0.20
CA ASP A 141 3.85 21.26 -0.96
C ASP A 141 3.82 20.83 -2.43
N ILE A 142 3.53 19.55 -2.71
CA ILE A 142 3.32 19.06 -4.09
C ILE A 142 2.22 19.86 -4.81
N LEU A 143 1.08 20.09 -4.14
CA LEU A 143 -0.02 20.87 -4.72
C LEU A 143 0.35 22.33 -5.03
N ASN A 144 1.32 22.89 -4.31
CA ASN A 144 1.78 24.27 -4.49
C ASN A 144 3.08 24.38 -5.32
N ALA A 145 3.70 23.25 -5.69
CA ALA A 145 4.92 23.25 -6.49
C ALA A 145 4.66 23.83 -7.88
N THR A 146 5.64 24.59 -8.39
CA THR A 146 5.59 25.19 -9.73
C THR A 146 6.40 24.40 -10.76
N GLU A 147 7.23 23.46 -10.30
CA GLU A 147 8.07 22.60 -11.13
C GLU A 147 8.39 21.29 -10.40
N VAL A 148 8.84 20.27 -11.13
CA VAL A 148 9.39 19.05 -10.54
C VAL A 148 10.90 19.28 -10.31
N PRO A 149 11.42 19.19 -9.08
CA PRO A 149 12.82 19.44 -8.79
C PRO A 149 13.69 18.43 -9.54
N ALA A 150 14.86 18.85 -10.00
CA ALA A 150 15.85 18.00 -10.69
C ALA A 150 15.33 17.27 -11.96
N ALA A 151 14.23 17.71 -12.56
CA ALA A 151 13.71 17.17 -13.84
C ALA A 151 14.55 17.63 -15.04
N ASN A 152 15.83 17.24 -15.08
CA ASN A 152 16.79 17.56 -16.14
C ASN A 152 17.81 16.42 -16.30
N GLU A 153 18.52 16.38 -17.44
CA GLU A 153 19.46 15.29 -17.78
C GLU A 153 20.72 15.23 -16.90
N VAL A 154 21.01 16.27 -16.12
CA VAL A 154 22.19 16.30 -15.24
C VAL A 154 21.92 15.56 -13.94
N GLN A 155 20.69 15.66 -13.44
CA GLN A 155 20.32 15.20 -12.09
C GLN A 155 19.34 14.03 -12.10
N CYS A 156 18.72 13.73 -13.24
CA CYS A 156 17.75 12.66 -13.40
C CYS A 156 18.17 11.69 -14.51
N GLY A 157 18.04 10.39 -14.23
CA GLY A 157 18.32 9.34 -15.21
C GLY A 157 17.37 9.35 -16.42
N TRP A 158 16.19 9.98 -16.30
CA TRP A 158 15.26 10.19 -17.40
C TRP A 158 14.48 11.51 -17.27
N GLY A 159 15.19 12.64 -17.37
CA GLY A 159 14.62 13.98 -17.13
C GLY A 159 13.44 14.38 -18.01
N ALA A 160 13.21 13.73 -19.15
CA ALA A 160 12.05 13.98 -20.00
C ALA A 160 10.75 13.33 -19.49
N ASN A 161 10.83 12.33 -18.59
CA ASN A 161 9.69 11.52 -18.16
C ASN A 161 9.06 12.05 -16.87
N HIS A 162 8.51 13.27 -16.93
CA HIS A 162 7.88 13.93 -15.80
C HIS A 162 6.54 14.59 -16.17
N THR A 163 5.68 14.77 -15.17
CA THR A 163 4.46 15.57 -15.25
C THR A 163 4.15 16.14 -13.87
N LEU A 164 4.24 17.47 -13.73
CA LEU A 164 3.84 18.16 -12.51
C LEU A 164 2.33 18.04 -12.29
N GLU A 165 1.53 18.21 -13.34
CA GLU A 165 0.08 18.14 -13.29
C GLU A 165 -0.40 16.76 -12.83
N GLY A 166 0.20 15.68 -13.35
CA GLY A 166 -0.14 14.33 -12.92
C GLY A 166 0.21 14.06 -11.45
N ALA A 167 1.37 14.56 -10.97
CA ALA A 167 1.73 14.47 -9.56
C ALA A 167 0.76 15.24 -8.66
N GLN A 168 0.37 16.45 -9.06
CA GLN A 168 -0.59 17.27 -8.33
C GLN A 168 -1.98 16.66 -8.31
N ALA A 169 -2.44 16.06 -9.41
CA ALA A 169 -3.72 15.38 -9.47
C ALA A 169 -3.77 14.19 -8.50
N ALA A 170 -2.74 13.33 -8.53
CA ALA A 170 -2.64 12.18 -7.64
C ALA A 170 -2.51 12.59 -6.17
N ALA A 171 -1.71 13.61 -5.86
CA ALA A 171 -1.59 14.14 -4.50
C ALA A 171 -2.92 14.70 -3.98
N ARG A 172 -3.68 15.38 -4.84
CA ARG A 172 -5.00 15.95 -4.50
C ARG A 172 -6.02 14.86 -4.18
N GLU A 173 -6.06 13.81 -5.00
CA GLU A 173 -6.93 12.65 -4.78
C GLU A 173 -6.57 11.92 -3.47
N PHE A 174 -5.27 11.70 -3.23
CA PHE A 174 -4.81 11.05 -2.00
C PHE A 174 -5.12 11.88 -0.74
N LEU A 175 -4.97 13.21 -0.80
CA LEU A 175 -5.32 14.14 0.27
C LEU A 175 -6.82 14.21 0.53
N ALA A 176 -7.67 14.04 -0.49
CA ALA A 176 -9.13 14.06 -0.31
C ALA A 176 -9.62 12.95 0.63
N ALA A 177 -8.89 11.83 0.70
CA ALA A 177 -9.16 10.69 1.59
C ALA A 177 -8.31 10.70 2.87
N ARG A 178 -7.84 11.87 3.31
CA ARG A 178 -6.93 12.03 4.46
C ARG A 178 -7.43 11.36 5.75
N ASP A 179 -8.74 11.39 5.98
CA ASP A 179 -9.37 10.80 7.17
C ASP A 179 -9.42 9.26 7.12
N GLU A 180 -9.22 8.68 5.94
CA GLU A 180 -9.29 7.24 5.68
C GLU A 180 -7.91 6.57 5.68
N TRP A 181 -6.81 7.33 5.74
CA TRP A 181 -5.45 6.77 5.58
C TRP A 181 -5.12 5.63 6.55
N ALA A 182 -5.66 5.66 7.77
CA ALA A 182 -5.43 4.58 8.75
C ALA A 182 -6.29 3.32 8.49
N GLN A 183 -7.32 3.42 7.65
CA GLN A 183 -8.21 2.32 7.29
C GLN A 183 -7.60 1.51 6.14
N VAL A 184 -6.80 0.51 6.49
CA VAL A 184 -6.09 -0.32 5.50
C VAL A 184 -7.00 -1.33 4.82
N MET A 185 -8.00 -1.86 5.53
CA MET A 185 -8.87 -2.95 5.07
C MET A 185 -10.26 -2.43 4.67
N ALA A 186 -10.86 -3.08 3.67
CA ALA A 186 -12.23 -2.83 3.22
C ALA A 186 -13.30 -3.36 4.19
#